data_AF-A0A4Q3S1J0-F1
#
_entry.id   AF-A0A4Q3S1J0-F1
#
_cell.length_a   1.000
_cell.length_b   1.000
_cell.length_c   1.000
_cell.angle_alpha   90.00
_cell.angle_beta   90.00
_cell.angle_gamma   90.00
#
_symmetry.space_group_name_H-M   'P 1'
#
loop_
_entity.id
_entity.type
_entity.pdbx_description
1 polymer ?
#
loop_
_entity_poly.entity_id
_entity_poly.type
_entity_poly.pdbx_seq_one_letter_code
_entity_poly.pdbx_strand_id
1 'polypeptide(L)'
;TYNINADTMAGAVAAALGASRLFLLTDVAGVLDKQGNLLTDLRPADVKRLQEDGSIYGGMIPKLETCIQAVDAGCEAAVILDGRVPHAMLIEIFTQEGAGTLIRAA
;
A
#
# COMPACT_ATOMS: atom_id res chain seq x y z
N THR A 1 24.31 10.99 -11.81
CA THR A 1 23.30 9.90 -11.76
C THR A 1 22.74 9.84 -10.35
N TYR A 2 21.45 9.56 -10.17
CA TYR A 2 20.80 9.48 -8.84
C TYR A 2 20.34 8.06 -8.54
N ASN A 3 20.36 7.69 -7.26
CA ASN A 3 19.73 6.47 -6.74
C ASN A 3 18.35 6.83 -6.20
N ILE A 4 17.29 6.19 -6.70
CA ILE A 4 15.90 6.50 -6.37
C ILE A 4 15.26 5.24 -5.77
N ASN A 5 14.49 5.42 -4.69
CA ASN A 5 13.73 4.33 -4.09
C ASN A 5 12.69 3.78 -5.10
N ALA A 6 12.60 2.45 -5.19
CA ALA A 6 11.73 1.78 -6.15
C ALA A 6 10.23 2.02 -5.87
N ASP A 7 9.82 2.07 -4.60
CA ASP A 7 8.44 2.36 -4.22
C ASP A 7 8.07 3.77 -4.71
N THR A 8 8.89 4.78 -4.39
CA THR A 8 8.67 6.18 -4.81
C THR A 8 8.58 6.31 -6.33
N MET A 9 9.47 5.62 -7.05
CA MET A 9 9.44 5.60 -8.52
C MET A 9 8.15 4.94 -9.04
N ALA A 10 7.75 3.80 -8.50
CA ALA A 10 6.52 3.11 -8.90
C ALA A 10 5.27 3.96 -8.60
N GLY A 11 5.22 4.62 -7.44
CA GLY A 11 4.13 5.52 -7.07
C GLY A 11 3.99 6.70 -8.04
N ALA A 12 5.09 7.35 -8.39
CA ALA A 12 5.09 8.46 -9.35
C ALA A 12 4.64 8.01 -10.75
N VAL A 13 5.08 6.83 -11.22
CA VAL A 13 4.64 6.26 -12.50
C VAL A 13 3.15 5.93 -12.48
N ALA A 14 2.65 5.31 -11.40
CA ALA A 14 1.24 4.96 -11.26
C ALA A 14 0.34 6.20 -11.27
N ALA A 15 0.72 7.25 -10.54
CA ALA A 15 0.04 8.53 -10.55
C ALA A 15 0.02 9.17 -11.94
N ALA A 16 1.19 9.26 -12.60
CA ALA A 16 1.32 9.89 -13.92
C ALA A 16 0.49 9.18 -15.01
N LEU A 17 0.25 7.87 -14.87
CA LEU A 17 -0.56 7.08 -15.79
C LEU A 17 -2.06 7.07 -15.44
N GLY A 18 -2.45 7.58 -14.26
CA GLY A 18 -3.80 7.38 -13.73
C GLY A 18 -4.13 5.89 -13.56
N ALA A 19 -3.17 5.10 -13.06
CA ALA A 19 -3.31 3.65 -12.99
C ALA A 19 -4.47 3.22 -12.08
N SER A 20 -5.20 2.17 -12.46
CA SER A 20 -6.29 1.63 -11.62
C SER A 20 -5.78 0.97 -10.34
N ARG A 21 -4.54 0.44 -10.35
CA ARG A 21 -3.91 -0.18 -9.18
C ARG A 21 -2.39 0.01 -9.18
N LEU A 22 -1.84 0.43 -8.04
CA LEU A 22 -0.41 0.32 -7.69
C LEU A 22 -0.21 -0.85 -6.74
N PHE A 23 0.66 -1.81 -7.07
CA PHE A 23 1.01 -2.92 -6.17
C PHE A 23 2.42 -2.73 -5.61
N LEU A 24 2.54 -2.65 -4.28
CA LEU A 24 3.82 -2.73 -3.58
C LEU A 24 3.96 -4.12 -2.97
N LEU A 25 4.77 -4.96 -3.60
CA LEU A 25 5.09 -6.30 -3.11
C LEU A 25 6.15 -6.22 -2.01
N THR A 26 5.85 -6.78 -0.85
CA THR A 26 6.70 -6.74 0.34
C THR A 26 6.93 -8.14 0.91
N ASP A 27 7.67 -8.23 2.02
CA ASP A 27 7.87 -9.44 2.81
C ASP A 27 6.97 -9.50 4.06
N VAL A 28 5.87 -8.74 4.08
CA VAL A 28 4.83 -8.80 5.12
C VAL A 28 3.43 -8.87 4.49
N ALA A 29 2.47 -9.42 5.25
CA ALA A 29 1.08 -9.60 4.82
C ALA A 29 0.39 -8.30 4.36
N GLY A 30 0.79 -7.17 4.93
CA GLY A 30 0.19 -5.87 4.74
C GLY A 30 0.40 -5.02 6.00
N VAL A 31 -0.55 -4.14 6.29
CA VAL A 31 -0.58 -3.34 7.51
C VAL A 31 -1.34 -4.10 8.58
N LEU A 32 -0.71 -4.28 9.74
CA LEU A 32 -1.30 -4.96 10.89
C LEU A 32 -1.72 -3.94 11.96
N ASP A 33 -2.81 -4.21 12.67
CA ASP A 33 -3.13 -3.52 13.91
C ASP A 33 -2.25 -4.02 15.08
N LYS A 34 -2.43 -3.43 16.26
CA LYS A 34 -1.67 -3.84 17.47
C LYS A 34 -1.98 -5.25 17.95
N GLN A 35 -3.10 -5.83 17.51
CA GLN A 35 -3.52 -7.18 17.84
C GLN A 35 -2.99 -8.19 16.80
N GLY A 36 -2.32 -7.73 15.74
CA GLY A 36 -1.78 -8.55 14.67
C GLY A 36 -2.82 -8.89 13.58
N ASN A 37 -3.98 -8.24 13.57
CA ASN A 37 -4.96 -8.44 12.51
C ASN A 37 -4.59 -7.61 11.27
N LEU A 38 -4.78 -8.19 10.09
CA LEU A 38 -4.60 -7.49 8.82
C LEU A 38 -5.68 -6.44 8.64
N LEU A 39 -5.26 -5.20 8.41
CA LEU A 39 -6.13 -4.11 8.00
C LEU A 39 -6.26 -4.17 6.48
N THR A 40 -7.44 -4.51 5.97
CA THR A 40 -7.65 -4.77 4.53
C THR A 40 -7.99 -3.52 3.73
N ASP A 41 -8.53 -2.47 4.37
CA ASP A 41 -8.92 -1.22 3.72
C ASP A 41 -8.53 -0.04 4.61
N LEU A 42 -7.76 0.90 4.06
CA LEU A 42 -7.30 2.11 4.72
C LEU A 42 -7.52 3.34 3.84
N ARG A 43 -7.88 4.44 4.51
CA ARG A 43 -7.82 5.78 3.92
C ARG A 43 -6.60 6.53 4.45
N PRO A 44 -6.16 7.63 3.82
CA PRO A 44 -5.04 8.44 4.30
C PRO A 44 -5.15 8.86 5.78
N ALA A 45 -6.38 9.15 6.25
CA ALA A 45 -6.64 9.47 7.65
C ALA A 45 -6.38 8.30 8.61
N ASP A 46 -6.63 7.06 8.18
CA ASP A 46 -6.38 5.87 8.97
C ASP A 46 -4.87 5.63 9.14
N VAL A 47 -4.08 5.86 8.10
CA VAL A 47 -2.61 5.77 8.16
C VAL A 47 -2.04 6.74 9.18
N LYS A 48 -2.51 7.99 9.18
CA LYS A 48 -2.07 8.99 10.17
C LYS A 48 -2.37 8.54 11.60
N ARG A 49 -3.58 8.03 11.84
CA ARG A 49 -3.98 7.49 13.15
C ARG A 49 -3.10 6.31 13.58
N LEU A 50 -2.82 5.38 12.67
CA LEU A 50 -1.96 4.22 12.94
C LEU A 50 -0.50 4.60 13.21
N GLN A 51 -0.03 5.70 12.61
CA GLN A 51 1.29 6.25 12.90
C GLN A 51 1.34 6.87 14.29
N GLU A 52 0.33 7.67 14.63
CA GLU A 52 0.21 8.33 15.94
C GLU A 52 0.05 7.32 17.09
N ASP A 53 -0.70 6.24 16.86
CA ASP A 53 -0.85 5.18 17.86
C ASP A 53 0.34 4.20 17.90
N GLY A 54 1.25 4.25 16.92
CA GLY A 54 2.45 3.42 16.85
C GLY A 54 2.24 2.00 16.29
N SER A 55 1.09 1.71 15.68
CA SER A 55 0.85 0.43 14.99
C SER A 55 1.74 0.28 13.76
N ILE A 56 2.01 1.37 13.04
CA ILE A 56 2.96 1.39 11.91
C ILE A 56 4.25 2.10 12.29
N TYR A 57 5.38 1.54 11.87
CA TYR A 57 6.70 2.05 12.20
C TYR A 57 7.74 1.66 11.13
N GLY A 58 8.92 2.27 11.21
CA GLY A 58 10.07 1.94 10.35
C GLY A 58 9.76 2.10 8.86
N GLY A 59 10.17 1.11 8.06
CA GLY A 59 10.02 1.13 6.61
C GLY A 59 8.58 1.08 6.08
N MET A 60 7.59 0.78 6.94
CA MET A 60 6.19 0.79 6.52
C MET A 60 5.65 2.21 6.29
N ILE A 61 6.14 3.19 7.06
CA ILE A 61 5.73 4.60 6.94
C ILE A 61 5.99 5.15 5.53
N PRO A 62 7.22 5.11 4.98
CA PRO A 62 7.47 5.65 3.64
C PRO A 62 6.75 4.88 2.52
N LYS A 63 6.44 3.58 2.72
CA LYS A 63 5.62 2.81 1.78
C LYS A 63 4.18 3.31 1.73
N LEU A 64 3.58 3.53 2.91
CA LEU A 64 2.23 4.07 3.00
C LEU A 64 2.15 5.52 2.52
N GLU A 65 3.15 6.34 2.82
CA GLU A 65 3.25 7.70 2.26
C GLU A 65 3.31 7.69 0.73
N THR A 66 4.08 6.77 0.13
CA THR A 66 4.13 6.58 -1.32
C THR A 66 2.77 6.16 -1.88
N CYS A 67 2.08 5.22 -1.24
CA CYS A 67 0.73 4.81 -1.63
C CYS A 67 -0.26 5.97 -1.59
N ILE A 68 -0.27 6.74 -0.50
CA ILE A 68 -1.14 7.92 -0.34
C ILE A 68 -0.84 8.95 -1.43
N GLN A 69 0.44 9.28 -1.65
CA GLN A 69 0.83 10.24 -2.69
C GLN A 69 0.40 9.78 -4.09
N ALA A 70 0.56 8.49 -4.40
CA ALA A 70 0.14 7.96 -5.69
C ALA A 70 -1.37 8.07 -5.90
N VAL A 71 -2.14 7.75 -4.86
CA VAL A 71 -3.61 7.80 -4.88
C VAL A 71 -4.13 9.22 -4.97
N ASP A 72 -3.61 10.13 -4.14
CA ASP A 72 -3.98 11.56 -4.16
C ASP A 72 -3.62 12.22 -5.50
N ALA A 73 -2.60 11.71 -6.21
CA ALA A 73 -2.14 12.23 -7.49
C ALA A 73 -2.78 11.56 -8.72
N GLY A 74 -3.76 10.65 -8.54
CA GLY A 74 -4.59 10.14 -9.64
C GLY A 74 -4.57 8.62 -9.85
N CYS A 75 -3.82 7.85 -9.05
CA CYS A 75 -3.97 6.41 -9.02
C CYS A 75 -5.28 6.04 -8.30
N GLU A 76 -6.10 5.14 -8.84
CA GLU A 76 -7.40 4.84 -8.22
C GLU A 76 -7.26 4.17 -6.84
N ALA A 77 -6.27 3.28 -6.68
CA ALA A 77 -5.92 2.70 -5.40
C ALA A 77 -4.50 2.10 -5.41
N ALA A 78 -3.91 1.95 -4.24
CA ALA A 78 -2.65 1.25 -4.02
C ALA A 78 -2.85 0.06 -3.07
N VAL A 79 -2.03 -0.99 -3.20
CA VAL A 79 -2.11 -2.18 -2.37
C VAL A 79 -0.73 -2.54 -1.85
N ILE A 80 -0.60 -2.73 -0.54
CA ILE A 80 0.56 -3.39 0.08
C ILE A 80 0.25 -4.88 0.18
N LEU A 81 1.09 -5.71 -0.40
CA LEU A 81 0.81 -7.13 -0.60
C LEU A 81 2.05 -7.99 -0.28
N ASP A 82 1.87 -9.18 0.30
CA ASP A 82 2.98 -10.11 0.53
C ASP A 82 3.41 -10.77 -0.79
N GLY A 83 4.56 -10.35 -1.32
CA GLY A 83 5.12 -10.87 -2.56
C GLY A 83 5.66 -12.29 -2.46
N ARG A 84 5.73 -12.88 -1.26
CA ARG A 84 6.19 -14.26 -1.06
C ARG A 84 5.06 -15.27 -1.20
N VAL A 85 3.80 -14.82 -1.12
CA VAL A 85 2.63 -15.67 -1.29
C VAL A 85 2.46 -15.98 -2.79
N PRO A 86 2.43 -17.26 -3.19
CA PRO A 86 2.17 -17.63 -4.58
C PRO A 86 0.85 -17.03 -5.07
N HIS A 87 0.88 -16.43 -6.26
CA HIS A 87 -0.29 -15.84 -6.89
C HIS A 87 -0.96 -14.70 -6.09
N ALA A 88 -0.27 -14.05 -5.17
CA ALA A 88 -0.82 -12.96 -4.35
C ALA A 88 -1.57 -11.91 -5.17
N MET A 89 -1.01 -11.48 -6.31
CA MET A 89 -1.66 -10.52 -7.21
C MET A 89 -2.98 -11.03 -7.81
N LEU A 90 -3.07 -12.34 -8.13
CA LEU A 90 -4.30 -12.91 -8.66
C LEU A 90 -5.37 -12.97 -7.57
N ILE A 91 -4.98 -13.33 -6.34
CA ILE A 91 -5.90 -13.35 -5.20
C ILE A 91 -6.43 -11.94 -4.95
N GLU A 92 -5.54 -10.93 -4.93
CA GLU A 92 -5.92 -9.54 -4.74
C GLU A 92 -6.87 -9.01 -5.82
N ILE A 93 -6.66 -9.39 -7.09
CA ILE A 93 -7.48 -8.90 -8.21
C ILE A 93 -8.81 -9.63 -8.33
N PHE A 94 -8.84 -10.94 -8.07
CA PHE A 94 -9.98 -11.81 -8.38
C PHE A 94 -10.80 -12.24 -7.16
N THR A 95 -10.53 -11.69 -5.97
CA THR A 95 -11.32 -11.97 -4.76
C THR A 95 -11.83 -10.68 -4.12
N GLN A 96 -12.94 -10.78 -3.38
CA GLN A 96 -13.49 -9.64 -2.64
C GLN A 96 -12.71 -9.34 -1.36
N GLU A 97 -12.15 -10.39 -0.73
CA GLU A 97 -11.39 -10.24 0.51
C GLU A 97 -10.01 -9.63 0.28
N GLY A 98 -9.45 -9.81 -0.93
CA GLY A 98 -8.09 -9.40 -1.24
C GLY A 98 -7.05 -10.27 -0.53
N ALA A 99 -5.79 -9.91 -0.67
CA ALA A 99 -4.65 -10.60 -0.06
C ALA A 99 -3.71 -9.67 0.71
N GLY A 100 -4.04 -8.38 0.80
CA GLY A 100 -3.22 -7.39 1.49
C GLY A 100 -4.01 -6.21 2.03
N THR A 101 -3.36 -5.06 2.08
CA THR A 101 -3.96 -3.80 2.52
C THR A 101 -4.18 -2.88 1.34
N LEU A 102 -5.45 -2.60 1.04
CA LEU A 102 -5.88 -1.61 0.06
C LEU A 102 -5.84 -0.20 0.67
N ILE A 103 -5.26 0.74 -0.07
CA ILE A 103 -5.27 2.17 0.22
C ILE A 103 -6.00 2.88 -0.91
N ARG A 104 -7.02 3.66 -0.58
CA ARG A 104 -7.82 4.42 -1.55
C ARG A 104 -8.13 5.83 -1.06
N ALA A 105 -8.45 6.72 -2.00
CA ALA A 105 -8.88 8.07 -1.69
C ALA A 105 -10.18 8.05 -0.87
N ALA A 106 -10.45 9.17 -0.19
CA ALA A 106 -11.65 9.35 0.62
C ALA A 106 -12.95 9.34 -0.21
#